data_AF-A0A355T396-F1
#
_entry.id   AF-A0A355T396-F1
#
_cell.length_a   1.000
_cell.length_b   1.000
_cell.length_c   1.000
_cell.angle_alpha   90.00
_cell.angle_beta   90.00
_cell.angle_gamma   90.00
#
_symmetry.space_group_name_H-M   'P 1'
#
loop_
_entity.id
_entity.type
_entity.pdbx_description
1 polymer ?
#
loop_
_entity_poly.entity_id
_entity_poly.type
_entity_poly.pdbx_seq_one_letter_code
_entity_poly.pdbx_strand_id
1 'polypeptide(L)'
;MSIADLNAANDDIEAIMADIGARARAAAKKLATIPTKQKDAALLASAMLVRANAGDILEANAKDMEVGRAKDLSAPMMDRLMLDDARIEAIAKGIEDVAGL
;
A
#
# COMPACT_ATOMS: atom_id res chain seq x y z
N MET A 1 -6.26 23.44 -15.49
CA MET A 1 -5.25 22.42 -15.86
C MET A 1 -5.40 22.20 -17.36
N SER A 2 -4.38 22.56 -18.13
CA SER A 2 -4.39 22.51 -19.60
C SER A 2 -4.16 21.07 -20.08
N ILE A 3 -4.62 20.73 -21.29
CA ILE A 3 -4.34 19.45 -21.96
C ILE A 3 -2.81 19.22 -22.11
N ALA A 4 -2.02 20.30 -22.15
CA ALA A 4 -0.56 20.23 -22.14
C ALA A 4 0.02 19.72 -20.81
N ASP A 5 -0.64 19.98 -19.67
CA ASP A 5 -0.17 19.58 -18.35
C ASP A 5 -0.43 18.09 -18.08
N LEU A 6 -1.47 17.49 -18.70
CA LEU A 6 -1.73 16.05 -18.62
C LEU A 6 -0.70 15.23 -19.42
N ASN A 7 -0.16 15.76 -20.51
CA ASN A 7 0.83 15.04 -21.33
C ASN A 7 2.21 15.00 -20.68
N ALA A 8 2.62 16.06 -19.98
CA ALA A 8 3.91 16.08 -19.26
C ALA A 8 3.98 15.03 -18.13
N ALA A 9 2.85 14.72 -17.49
CA ALA A 9 2.78 13.65 -16.50
C ALA A 9 2.85 12.25 -17.14
N ASN A 10 2.48 12.11 -18.42
CA ASN A 10 2.42 10.84 -19.13
C ASN A 10 3.79 10.40 -19.67
N ASP A 11 4.66 11.36 -20.03
CA ASP A 11 6.03 11.10 -20.51
C ASP A 11 6.97 10.54 -19.43
N ASP A 12 6.64 10.71 -18.14
CA ASP A 12 7.42 10.19 -17.02
C ASP A 12 6.85 8.87 -16.46
N ILE A 13 5.63 8.46 -16.85
CA ILE A 13 5.05 7.18 -16.36
C ILE A 13 5.91 6.00 -16.81
N GLU A 14 6.36 5.98 -18.07
CA GLU A 14 7.21 4.91 -18.57
C GLU A 14 8.53 4.84 -17.80
N ALA A 15 9.16 5.98 -17.53
CA ALA A 15 10.40 6.06 -16.78
C ALA A 15 10.23 5.65 -15.30
N ILE A 16 9.16 6.12 -14.63
CA ILE A 16 8.81 5.74 -13.25
C ILE A 16 8.56 4.23 -13.17
N MET A 17 7.77 3.67 -14.09
CA MET A 17 7.48 2.23 -14.10
C MET A 17 8.74 1.39 -14.34
N ALA A 18 9.60 1.83 -15.26
CA ALA A 18 10.89 1.18 -15.50
C ALA A 18 11.80 1.19 -14.26
N ASP A 19 11.86 2.32 -13.55
CA ASP A 19 12.64 2.45 -12.31
C ASP A 19 12.08 1.57 -11.17
N ILE A 20 10.77 1.58 -10.94
CA ILE A 20 10.11 0.70 -9.95
C ILE A 20 10.44 -0.76 -10.25
N GLY A 21 10.34 -1.18 -11.51
CA GLY A 21 10.66 -2.54 -11.95
C GLY A 21 12.14 -2.90 -11.73
N ALA A 22 13.06 -1.99 -12.04
CA ALA A 22 14.49 -2.20 -11.84
C ALA A 22 14.83 -2.37 -10.35
N ARG A 23 14.29 -1.51 -9.47
CA ARG A 23 14.46 -1.60 -8.02
C ARG A 23 13.85 -2.89 -7.45
N ALA A 24 12.64 -3.25 -7.87
CA ALA A 24 11.98 -4.49 -7.45
C ALA A 24 12.81 -5.72 -7.85
N ARG A 25 13.34 -5.78 -9.08
CA ARG A 25 14.19 -6.88 -9.56
C ARG A 25 15.49 -7.00 -8.75
N ALA A 26 16.10 -5.88 -8.39
CA ALA A 26 17.30 -5.88 -7.56
C ALA A 26 17.01 -6.37 -6.13
N ALA A 27 15.91 -5.93 -5.53
CA ALA A 27 15.47 -6.37 -4.20
C ALA A 27 15.09 -7.86 -4.16
N ALA A 28 14.40 -8.36 -5.20
CA ALA A 28 13.99 -9.76 -5.30
C ALA A 28 15.17 -10.73 -5.22
N LYS A 29 16.32 -10.40 -5.84
CA LYS A 29 17.54 -11.21 -5.75
C LYS A 29 18.04 -11.37 -4.32
N LYS A 30 17.95 -10.30 -3.51
CA LYS A 30 18.33 -10.34 -2.09
C LYS A 30 17.29 -11.14 -1.28
N LEU A 31 16.01 -10.89 -1.53
CA LEU A 31 14.90 -11.56 -0.83
C LEU A 31 14.88 -13.07 -1.07
N ALA A 32 15.35 -13.53 -2.24
CA ALA A 32 15.45 -14.95 -2.57
C ALA A 32 16.44 -15.71 -1.68
N THR A 33 17.47 -15.03 -1.13
CA THR A 33 18.55 -15.69 -0.37
C THR A 33 18.43 -15.51 1.14
N ILE A 34 17.51 -14.68 1.65
CA ILE A 34 17.38 -14.48 3.10
C ILE A 34 16.69 -15.69 3.77
N PRO A 35 17.11 -16.06 5.00
CA PRO A 35 16.47 -17.14 5.75
C PRO A 35 15.00 -16.86 6.04
N THR A 36 14.17 -17.91 6.09
CA THR A 36 12.73 -17.82 6.42
C THR A 36 12.50 -17.06 7.72
N LYS A 37 13.24 -17.38 8.80
CA LYS A 37 13.14 -16.67 10.08
C LYS A 37 13.27 -15.14 9.98
N GLN A 38 14.09 -14.66 9.05
CA GLN A 38 14.25 -13.22 8.84
C GLN A 38 13.07 -12.61 8.08
N LYS A 39 12.45 -13.37 7.17
CA LYS A 39 11.19 -12.99 6.50
C LYS A 39 10.06 -12.91 7.52
N ASP A 40 9.93 -13.92 8.36
CA ASP A 40 8.87 -14.00 9.37
C ASP A 40 8.99 -12.85 10.37
N ALA A 41 10.21 -12.58 10.85
CA ALA A 41 10.47 -11.44 11.74
C ALA A 41 10.09 -10.09 11.09
N ALA A 42 10.36 -9.91 9.79
CA ALA A 42 9.97 -8.71 9.06
C ALA A 42 8.44 -8.58 8.90
N LEU A 43 7.74 -9.69 8.66
CA LEU A 43 6.28 -9.71 8.58
C LEU A 43 5.65 -9.38 9.94
N LEU A 44 6.10 -10.02 11.02
CA LEU A 44 5.62 -9.74 12.38
C LEU A 44 5.86 -8.29 12.78
N ALA A 45 7.05 -7.75 12.49
CA ALA A 45 7.34 -6.33 12.71
C ALA A 45 6.43 -5.42 11.87
N SER A 46 6.11 -5.81 10.64
CA SER A 46 5.18 -5.05 9.78
C SER A 46 3.76 -5.03 10.37
N ALA A 47 3.25 -6.16 10.87
CA ALA A 47 1.95 -6.23 11.54
C ALA A 47 1.91 -5.33 12.79
N MET A 48 2.97 -5.34 13.60
CA MET A 48 3.10 -4.44 14.75
C MET A 48 3.09 -2.96 14.33
N LEU A 49 3.84 -2.61 13.27
CA LEU A 49 3.90 -1.25 12.76
C LEU A 49 2.56 -0.78 12.19
N VAL A 50 1.82 -1.64 11.49
CA VAL A 50 0.47 -1.32 11.01
C VAL A 50 -0.45 -0.92 12.17
N ARG A 51 -0.45 -1.70 13.26
CA ARG A 51 -1.23 -1.37 14.46
C ARG A 51 -0.75 -0.10 15.16
N ALA A 52 0.57 0.06 15.30
CA ALA A 52 1.16 1.21 15.96
C ALA A 52 0.87 2.54 15.23
N ASN A 53 0.72 2.49 13.91
CA ASN A 53 0.44 3.66 13.05
C ASN A 53 -1.01 3.70 12.55
N ALA A 54 -1.94 2.98 13.21
CA ALA A 54 -3.34 2.91 12.78
C ALA A 54 -4.00 4.29 12.67
N GLY A 55 -3.70 5.19 13.62
CA GLY A 55 -4.19 6.57 13.59
C GLY A 55 -3.78 7.33 12.33
N ASP A 56 -2.50 7.28 11.96
CA ASP A 56 -1.96 7.96 10.78
C ASP A 56 -2.56 7.38 9.49
N ILE A 57 -2.76 6.05 9.44
CA ILE A 57 -3.37 5.36 8.29
C ILE A 57 -4.84 5.79 8.14
N LEU A 58 -5.60 5.85 9.24
CA LEU A 58 -7.01 6.26 9.22
C LEU A 58 -7.15 7.75 8.86
N GLU A 59 -6.23 8.61 9.33
CA GLU A 59 -6.22 10.03 8.93
C GLU A 59 -5.95 10.18 7.43
N ALA A 60 -5.00 9.41 6.89
CA ALA A 60 -4.73 9.40 5.44
C ALA A 60 -5.94 8.89 4.65
N ASN A 61 -6.58 7.79 5.10
CA ASN A 61 -7.76 7.24 4.45
C ASN A 61 -8.95 8.21 4.48
N ALA A 62 -9.12 9.01 5.55
CA ALA A 62 -10.16 10.01 5.60
C ALA A 62 -10.04 11.05 4.46
N LYS A 63 -8.80 11.46 4.13
CA LYS A 63 -8.52 12.34 2.99
C LYS A 63 -8.85 11.65 1.66
N ASP A 64 -8.52 10.37 1.52
CA ASP A 64 -8.90 9.57 0.34
C ASP A 64 -10.41 9.43 0.19
N MET A 65 -11.14 9.30 1.30
CA MET A 65 -12.61 9.23 1.31
C MET A 65 -13.23 10.55 0.86
N GLU A 66 -12.66 11.70 1.23
CA GLU A 66 -13.09 13.00 0.72
C GLU A 66 -12.87 13.12 -0.79
N VAL A 67 -11.68 12.73 -1.27
CA VAL A 67 -11.36 12.71 -2.71
C VAL A 67 -12.29 11.76 -3.47
N GLY A 68 -12.58 10.59 -2.90
CA GLY A 68 -13.50 9.60 -3.48
C GLY A 68 -14.92 10.13 -3.64
N ARG A 69 -15.44 10.83 -2.61
CA ARG A 69 -16.75 11.51 -2.69
C ARG A 69 -16.75 12.62 -3.74
N ALA A 70 -15.69 13.43 -3.79
CA ALA A 70 -15.58 14.52 -4.77
C ALA A 70 -15.46 14.02 -6.23
N LYS A 71 -15.06 12.76 -6.42
CA LYS A 71 -15.00 12.09 -7.73
C LYS A 71 -16.23 11.22 -8.03
N ASP A 72 -17.30 11.34 -7.25
CA ASP A 72 -18.55 10.59 -7.40
C ASP A 72 -18.34 9.06 -7.48
N LEU A 73 -17.41 8.53 -6.67
CA LEU A 73 -17.23 7.08 -6.57
C LEU A 73 -18.51 6.40 -6.11
N SER A 74 -18.85 5.28 -6.75
CA SER A 74 -20.04 4.49 -6.39
C SER A 74 -19.95 3.98 -4.94
N ALA A 75 -21.11 3.76 -4.30
CA ALA A 75 -21.15 3.24 -2.92
C ALA A 75 -20.31 1.96 -2.70
N PRO A 76 -20.32 0.95 -3.61
CA PRO A 76 -19.43 -0.21 -3.47
C PRO A 76 -17.94 0.12 -3.56
N MET A 77 -17.55 1.15 -4.32
CA MET A 77 -16.15 1.59 -4.40
C MET A 77 -15.74 2.35 -3.15
N MET A 78 -16.63 3.19 -2.60
CA MET A 78 -16.41 3.88 -1.34
C MET A 78 -16.27 2.88 -0.17
N ASP A 79 -17.11 1.84 -0.14
CA ASP A 79 -17.00 0.79 0.87
C ASP A 79 -15.65 0.05 0.78
N ARG A 80 -15.16 -0.27 -0.42
CA ARG A 80 -13.83 -0.89 -0.59
C ARG A 80 -12.67 0.02 -0.24
N LEU A 81 -12.83 1.33 -0.41
CA LEU A 81 -11.81 2.33 -0.08
C LEU A 81 -11.72 2.58 1.43
N MET A 82 -12.84 2.51 2.13
CA MET A 82 -12.93 2.83 3.55
C MET A 82 -12.07 1.89 4.40
N LEU A 83 -11.32 2.47 5.33
CA LEU A 83 -10.65 1.76 6.41
C LEU A 83 -11.25 2.19 7.76
N ASP A 84 -11.35 1.21 8.65
CA ASP A 84 -11.71 1.36 10.06
C ASP A 84 -10.75 0.51 10.91
N ASP A 85 -10.83 0.63 12.24
CA ASP A 85 -9.97 -0.14 13.15
C ASP A 85 -10.07 -1.65 12.93
N ALA A 86 -11.26 -2.16 12.61
CA ALA A 86 -11.48 -3.58 12.38
C ALA A 86 -10.77 -4.07 11.10
N ARG A 87 -10.79 -3.27 10.03
CA ARG A 87 -10.07 -3.57 8.78
C ARG A 87 -8.56 -3.46 8.96
N ILE A 88 -8.08 -2.48 9.73
CA ILE A 88 -6.65 -2.37 10.06
C ILE A 88 -6.18 -3.59 10.87
N GLU A 89 -6.95 -4.02 11.87
CA GLU A 89 -6.63 -5.23 12.64
C GLU A 89 -6.66 -6.48 11.75
N ALA A 90 -7.64 -6.59 10.84
CA ALA A 90 -7.71 -7.70 9.89
C ALA A 90 -6.48 -7.74 8.96
N ILE A 91 -5.98 -6.59 8.51
CA ILE A 91 -4.75 -6.50 7.72
C ILE A 91 -3.54 -6.97 8.54
N ALA A 92 -3.39 -6.48 9.76
CA ALA A 92 -2.28 -6.87 10.63
C ALA A 92 -2.29 -8.37 10.93
N LYS A 93 -3.46 -8.93 11.24
CA LYS A 93 -3.64 -10.37 11.45
C LYS A 93 -3.34 -11.19 10.20
N GLY A 94 -3.78 -10.74 9.03
CA GLY A 94 -3.47 -11.42 7.76
C GLY A 94 -1.96 -11.49 7.49
N ILE A 95 -1.20 -10.48 7.90
CA ILE A 95 0.28 -10.51 7.83
C ILE A 95 0.85 -11.53 8.81
N GLU A 96 0.33 -11.62 10.03
CA GLU A 96 0.75 -12.60 11.04
C GLU A 96 0.46 -14.04 10.61
N ASP A 97 -0.71 -14.27 10.00
CA ASP A 97 -1.09 -15.58 9.47
C ASP A 97 -0.09 -16.05 8.41
N VAL A 98 0.35 -15.15 7.50
CA VAL A 98 1.38 -15.46 6.50
C VAL A 98 2.75 -15.72 7.12
N ALA A 99 3.10 -15.01 8.19
CA ALA A 99 4.37 -15.23 8.90
C ALA A 99 4.43 -16.58 9.63
N GLY A 100 3.27 -17.22 9.86
CA GLY A 100 3.15 -18.52 10.52
C GLY A 100 3.12 -19.73 9.57
N LEU A 101 3.23 -19.54 8.25
CA LEU A 101 3.21 -20.60 7.22
C LEU A 101 4.61 -21.16 6.93
#